data_AF-A0A2T5AFN9-F1
#
_entry.id   AF-A0A2T5AFN9-F1
#
_cell.length_a   1.000
_cell.length_b   1.000
_cell.length_c   1.000
_cell.angle_alpha   90.00
_cell.angle_beta   90.00
_cell.angle_gamma   90.00
#
_symmetry.space_group_name_H-M   'P 1'
#
loop_
_entity.id
_entity.type
_entity.pdbx_description
1 polymer ?
#
loop_
_entity_poly.entity_id
_entity_poly.type
_entity_poly.pdbx_seq_one_letter_code
_entity_poly.pdbx_strand_id
1 'polypeptide(L)'
;MGLLRRIRETGRAAEPAPPRPEGDVPEKARELGGSVQVRCVDAGSCNGCEIEIAAAFNPVYDAERYGARQVASPRHADVALVTGPVTRNMAEPLRRTVAAMGEPRLVVAVGDCAINCGEFAGGHGVEGAVADVVPVDLTVPGCPPEPDAIVAALRRVTGR
;
A
#
# COMPACT_ATOMS: atom_id res chain seq x y z
N MET A 1 -22.93 -30.23 -28.08
CA MET A 1 -22.57 -30.12 -26.64
C MET A 1 -22.94 -28.73 -26.16
N GLY A 2 -23.85 -28.62 -25.18
CA GLY A 2 -24.39 -27.33 -24.73
C GLY A 2 -23.38 -26.50 -23.94
N LEU A 3 -23.51 -25.17 -24.04
CA LEU A 3 -22.66 -24.17 -23.38
C LEU A 3 -22.48 -24.45 -21.87
N LEU A 4 -23.54 -24.87 -21.17
CA LEU A 4 -23.52 -25.21 -19.75
C LEU A 4 -22.56 -26.35 -19.39
N ARG A 5 -22.44 -27.36 -20.26
CA ARG A 5 -21.50 -28.46 -20.05
C ARG A 5 -20.05 -27.97 -20.18
N ARG A 6 -19.77 -27.11 -21.16
CA ARG A 6 -18.45 -26.49 -21.31
C ARG A 6 -18.10 -25.56 -20.15
N ILE A 7 -19.04 -24.73 -19.68
CA ILE A 7 -18.81 -23.88 -18.50
C ILE A 7 -18.44 -24.74 -17.27
N ARG A 8 -19.13 -25.86 -17.07
CA ARG A 8 -18.91 -26.75 -15.94
C ARG A 8 -17.62 -27.57 -16.06
N GLU A 9 -17.26 -28.01 -17.28
CA GLU A 9 -16.02 -28.72 -17.57
C GLU A 9 -14.78 -27.80 -17.53
N THR A 10 -14.87 -26.58 -18.06
CA THR A 10 -13.77 -25.61 -18.05
C THR A 10 -13.58 -24.97 -16.67
N GLY A 11 -14.64 -24.80 -15.88
CA GLY A 11 -14.57 -24.18 -14.56
C GLY A 11 -14.07 -22.72 -14.61
N ARG A 12 -13.46 -22.24 -13.52
CA ARG A 12 -12.67 -20.99 -13.54
C ARG A 12 -11.29 -21.32 -14.11
N ALA A 13 -11.00 -20.82 -15.30
CA ALA A 13 -9.65 -20.83 -15.86
C ALA A 13 -8.82 -19.68 -15.25
N ALA A 14 -8.58 -19.77 -13.94
CA ALA A 14 -7.76 -18.84 -13.19
C ALA A 14 -6.84 -19.64 -12.26
N GLU A 15 -5.66 -19.10 -11.99
CA GLU A 15 -4.77 -19.67 -10.98
C GLU A 15 -5.49 -19.73 -9.63
N PRO A 16 -5.25 -20.79 -8.83
CA PRO A 16 -5.79 -20.87 -7.48
C PRO A 16 -5.37 -19.65 -6.67
N ALA A 17 -6.28 -19.13 -5.86
CA ALA A 17 -5.95 -18.02 -4.97
C ALA A 17 -4.85 -18.48 -3.99
N PRO A 18 -3.79 -17.68 -3.79
CA PRO A 18 -2.78 -17.98 -2.79
C PRO A 18 -3.41 -18.10 -1.40
N PRO A 19 -2.78 -18.83 -0.47
CA PRO A 19 -3.26 -18.92 0.89
C PRO A 19 -3.31 -17.53 1.51
N ARG A 20 -4.29 -17.31 2.40
CA ARG A 20 -4.47 -16.05 3.12
C ARG A 20 -3.14 -15.66 3.80
N PRO A 21 -2.72 -14.38 3.72
CA PRO A 21 -1.43 -13.96 4.27
C PRO A 21 -1.32 -14.27 5.75
N GLU A 22 -0.15 -14.76 6.15
CA GLU A 22 0.21 -15.00 7.54
C GLU A 22 0.58 -13.67 8.24
N GLY A 23 0.18 -13.54 9.50
CA GLY A 23 0.44 -12.37 10.34
C GLY A 23 -0.81 -11.65 10.82
N ASP A 24 -0.63 -10.72 11.75
CA ASP A 24 -1.72 -9.93 12.30
C ASP A 24 -2.20 -8.88 11.29
N VAL A 25 -3.48 -8.98 10.93
CA VAL A 25 -4.19 -7.94 10.18
C VAL A 25 -4.40 -6.75 11.12
N PRO A 26 -4.01 -5.51 10.74
CA PRO A 26 -4.30 -4.33 11.54
C PRO A 26 -5.78 -4.29 11.91
N GLU A 27 -6.11 -4.03 13.17
CA GLU A 27 -7.49 -4.15 13.68
C GLU A 27 -8.48 -3.34 12.85
N LYS A 28 -8.10 -2.10 12.48
CA LYS A 28 -8.87 -1.20 11.62
C LYS A 28 -9.20 -1.80 10.25
N ALA A 29 -8.30 -2.62 9.69
CA ALA A 29 -8.49 -3.20 8.36
C ALA A 29 -9.58 -4.30 8.35
N ARG A 30 -9.96 -4.85 9.51
CA ARG A 30 -11.01 -5.87 9.61
C ARG A 30 -12.38 -5.35 9.16
N GLU A 31 -12.63 -4.06 9.32
CA GLU A 31 -13.87 -3.40 8.91
C GLU A 31 -13.98 -3.22 7.38
N LEU A 32 -12.86 -3.23 6.66
CA LEU A 32 -12.82 -2.98 5.21
C LEU A 32 -13.24 -4.19 4.35
N GLY A 33 -13.47 -5.36 4.95
CA GLY A 33 -14.04 -6.53 4.25
C GLY A 33 -13.21 -7.07 3.07
N GLY A 34 -11.92 -6.71 3.00
CA GLY A 34 -11.00 -7.10 1.92
C GLY A 34 -11.25 -6.38 0.59
N SER A 35 -11.80 -5.18 0.64
CA SER A 35 -11.85 -4.24 -0.47
C SER A 35 -11.28 -2.90 -0.01
N VAL A 36 -10.03 -2.62 -0.33
CA VAL A 36 -9.32 -1.43 0.13
C VAL A 36 -8.96 -0.50 -1.02
N GLN A 37 -9.22 0.78 -0.83
CA GLN A 37 -8.82 1.83 -1.75
C GLN A 37 -7.49 2.42 -1.28
N VAL A 38 -6.51 2.44 -2.17
CA VAL A 38 -5.11 2.75 -1.88
C VAL A 38 -4.70 4.02 -2.59
N ARG A 39 -4.03 4.93 -1.87
CA ARG A 39 -3.43 6.13 -2.44
C ARG A 39 -1.95 6.19 -2.11
N CYS A 40 -1.10 6.27 -3.13
CA CYS A 40 0.30 6.62 -2.96
C CYS A 40 0.45 8.11 -2.64
N VAL A 41 1.25 8.43 -1.63
CA VAL A 41 1.59 9.78 -1.19
C VAL A 41 3.11 9.89 -1.08
N ASP A 42 3.72 10.54 -2.06
CA ASP A 42 5.14 10.89 -2.04
C ASP A 42 5.36 12.04 -1.04
N ALA A 43 6.15 11.80 0.01
CA ALA A 43 6.50 12.79 1.03
C ALA A 43 7.91 13.40 0.87
N GLY A 44 8.63 13.06 -0.21
CA GLY A 44 10.02 13.46 -0.44
C GLY A 44 10.91 12.38 -1.06
N SER A 45 10.31 11.40 -1.76
CA SER A 45 10.95 10.24 -2.35
C SER A 45 11.83 10.60 -3.56
N CYS A 46 12.72 9.68 -3.92
CA CYS A 46 13.52 9.72 -5.14
C CYS A 46 12.83 9.06 -6.36
N ASN A 47 11.54 8.75 -6.27
CA ASN A 47 10.73 7.98 -7.23
C ASN A 47 10.99 6.47 -7.29
N GLY A 48 11.94 5.93 -6.52
CA GLY A 48 12.25 4.50 -6.53
C GLY A 48 11.10 3.63 -6.02
N CYS A 49 10.54 3.97 -4.85
CA CYS A 49 9.43 3.20 -4.27
C CYS A 49 8.14 3.34 -5.09
N GLU A 50 7.93 4.49 -5.75
CA GLU A 50 6.76 4.75 -6.60
C GLU A 50 6.75 3.87 -7.84
N ILE A 51 7.92 3.60 -8.43
CA ILE A 51 8.06 2.66 -9.55
C ILE A 51 7.67 1.25 -9.10
N GLU A 52 8.14 0.80 -7.93
CA GLU A 52 7.78 -0.53 -7.41
C GLU A 52 6.31 -0.63 -6.98
N ILE A 53 5.74 0.45 -6.43
CA ILE A 53 4.29 0.53 -6.17
C ILE A 53 3.53 0.43 -7.49
N ALA A 54 3.94 1.16 -8.54
CA ALA A 54 3.30 1.05 -9.84
C ALA A 54 3.43 -0.37 -10.44
N ALA A 55 4.57 -1.03 -10.23
CA ALA A 55 4.77 -2.42 -10.61
C ALA A 55 3.85 -3.36 -9.83
N ALA A 56 3.63 -3.16 -8.53
CA ALA A 56 2.71 -4.00 -7.74
C ALA A 56 1.26 -4.01 -8.28
N PHE A 57 0.83 -2.96 -8.99
CA PHE A 57 -0.49 -2.89 -9.64
C PHE A 57 -0.48 -3.22 -11.15
N ASN A 58 0.66 -3.65 -11.69
CA ASN A 58 0.74 -4.08 -13.08
C ASN A 58 0.16 -5.51 -13.26
N PRO A 59 -0.03 -5.99 -14.49
CA PRO A 59 -0.58 -7.34 -14.74
C PRO A 59 0.29 -8.52 -14.27
N VAL A 60 1.56 -8.30 -13.93
CA VAL A 60 2.47 -9.35 -13.45
C VAL A 60 2.20 -9.65 -11.98
N TYR A 61 2.09 -8.62 -11.14
CA TYR A 61 1.88 -8.75 -9.69
C TYR A 61 0.41 -8.62 -9.27
N ASP A 62 -0.36 -7.82 -10.02
CA ASP A 62 -1.82 -7.67 -9.95
C ASP A 62 -2.36 -7.57 -8.52
N ALA A 63 -1.95 -6.54 -7.77
CA ALA A 63 -2.50 -6.30 -6.42
C ALA A 63 -4.03 -6.16 -6.40
N GLU A 64 -4.66 -5.76 -7.52
CA GLU A 64 -6.10 -5.57 -7.62
C GLU A 64 -6.89 -6.87 -7.44
N ARG A 65 -6.34 -8.03 -7.84
CA ARG A 65 -6.99 -9.33 -7.61
C ARG A 65 -7.18 -9.66 -6.12
N TYR A 66 -6.37 -9.05 -5.26
CA TYR A 66 -6.45 -9.22 -3.80
C TYR A 66 -7.33 -8.17 -3.12
N GLY A 67 -8.03 -7.34 -3.90
CA GLY A 67 -8.97 -6.34 -3.39
C GLY A 67 -8.34 -5.01 -3.03
N ALA A 68 -7.09 -4.74 -3.43
CA ALA A 68 -6.45 -3.44 -3.28
C ALA A 68 -6.56 -2.65 -4.59
N ARG A 69 -7.16 -1.46 -4.59
CA ARG A 69 -7.34 -0.66 -5.81
C ARG A 69 -6.75 0.73 -5.67
N GLN A 70 -6.05 1.23 -6.69
CA GLN A 70 -5.54 2.60 -6.66
C GLN A 70 -6.64 3.65 -6.88
N VAL A 71 -6.62 4.69 -6.05
CA VAL A 71 -7.50 5.85 -6.18
C VAL A 71 -6.69 7.14 -6.32
N ALA A 72 -7.27 8.13 -7.01
CA ALA A 72 -6.61 9.40 -7.26
C ALA A 72 -6.69 10.38 -6.07
N SER A 73 -7.74 10.27 -5.25
CA SER A 73 -8.05 11.21 -4.17
C SER A 73 -7.88 10.53 -2.81
N PRO A 74 -7.22 11.18 -1.83
CA PRO A 74 -7.14 10.65 -0.47
C PRO A 74 -8.52 10.59 0.21
N ARG A 75 -9.49 11.38 -0.23
CA ARG A 75 -10.87 11.30 0.30
C ARG A 75 -11.59 9.99 -0.07
N HIS A 76 -11.08 9.27 -1.06
CA HIS A 76 -11.58 7.96 -1.46
C HIS A 76 -10.67 6.82 -1.00
N ALA A 77 -9.61 7.13 -0.24
CA ALA A 77 -8.61 6.15 0.16
C ALA A 77 -8.87 5.66 1.58
N ASP A 78 -8.78 4.35 1.75
CA ASP A 78 -8.74 3.67 3.05
C ASP A 78 -7.29 3.50 3.52
N VAL A 79 -6.35 3.40 2.57
CA VAL A 79 -4.92 3.18 2.83
C VAL A 79 -4.08 4.24 2.13
N ALA A 80 -3.20 4.91 2.89
CA ALA A 80 -2.14 5.75 2.36
C ALA A 80 -0.83 4.97 2.32
N LEU A 81 -0.30 4.70 1.13
CA LEU A 81 1.08 4.23 0.96
C LEU A 81 1.98 5.47 0.93
N VAL A 82 2.76 5.68 1.99
CA VAL A 82 3.61 6.86 2.14
C VAL A 82 5.06 6.47 1.88
N THR A 83 5.71 7.23 1.01
CA THR A 83 7.07 6.97 0.53
C THR A 83 8.00 8.15 0.78
N GLY A 84 9.30 7.85 0.81
CA GLY A 84 10.37 8.83 0.99
C GLY A 84 10.58 9.26 2.45
N PRO A 85 11.71 9.93 2.74
CA PRO A 85 11.85 10.66 3.99
C PRO A 85 10.84 11.82 3.97
N VAL A 86 10.18 12.11 5.09
CA VAL A 86 9.25 13.24 5.10
C VAL A 86 10.08 14.52 5.04
N THR A 87 9.98 15.26 3.94
CA THR A 87 10.63 16.56 3.83
C THR A 87 9.87 17.61 4.65
N ARG A 88 10.58 18.64 5.13
CA ARG A 88 9.97 19.73 5.92
C ARG A 88 8.76 20.36 5.23
N ASN A 89 8.84 20.52 3.91
CA ASN A 89 7.77 21.09 3.11
C ASN A 89 6.57 20.14 2.94
N MET A 90 6.80 18.82 3.05
CA MET A 90 5.76 17.81 2.92
C MET A 90 5.13 17.38 4.25
N ALA A 91 5.72 17.77 5.39
CA ALA A 91 5.19 17.42 6.70
C ALA A 91 3.72 17.85 6.89
N GLU A 92 3.41 19.11 6.60
CA GLU A 92 2.04 19.62 6.71
C GLU A 92 1.08 19.05 5.63
N PRO A 93 1.45 19.02 4.34
CA PRO A 93 0.66 18.32 3.33
C PRO A 93 0.32 16.88 3.71
N LEU A 94 1.27 16.10 4.22
CA LEU A 94 1.06 14.71 4.63
C LEU A 94 0.03 14.60 5.76
N ARG A 95 0.16 15.43 6.81
CA ARG A 95 -0.83 15.48 7.91
C ARG A 95 -2.23 15.78 7.40
N ARG A 96 -2.36 16.76 6.51
CA ARG A 96 -3.64 17.14 5.91
C ARG A 96 -4.22 16.05 5.01
N THR A 97 -3.38 15.33 4.28
CA THR A 97 -3.79 14.19 3.46
C THR A 97 -4.36 13.07 4.31
N VAL A 98 -3.67 12.66 5.37
CA VAL A 98 -4.15 11.61 6.28
C VAL A 98 -5.41 12.06 7.02
N ALA A 99 -5.48 13.31 7.47
CA ALA A 99 -6.67 13.86 8.10
C ALA A 99 -7.89 13.96 7.17
N ALA A 100 -7.68 14.00 5.85
CA ALA A 100 -8.76 14.05 4.85
C ALA A 100 -9.32 12.67 4.46
N MET A 101 -8.68 11.57 4.89
CA MET A 101 -9.15 10.21 4.66
C MET A 101 -10.30 9.86 5.63
N GLY A 102 -11.27 9.10 5.15
CA GLY A 102 -12.38 8.59 5.98
C GLY A 102 -11.91 7.48 6.92
N GLU A 103 -12.57 7.33 8.07
CA GLU A 103 -12.35 6.15 8.93
C GLU A 103 -13.14 4.94 8.41
N PRO A 104 -12.59 3.71 8.49
CA PRO A 104 -11.29 3.36 9.05
C PRO A 104 -10.12 3.63 8.07
N ARG A 105 -9.14 4.47 8.48
CA ARG A 105 -7.94 4.77 7.66
C ARG A 105 -6.69 4.06 8.18
N LEU A 106 -5.82 3.68 7.25
CA LEU A 106 -4.51 3.11 7.52
C LEU A 106 -3.39 3.87 6.81
N VAL A 107 -2.23 3.94 7.45
CA VAL A 107 -0.98 4.45 6.86
C VAL A 107 0.04 3.33 6.79
N VAL A 108 0.59 3.11 5.60
CA VAL A 108 1.66 2.14 5.36
C VAL A 108 2.91 2.90 4.92
N ALA A 109 3.98 2.83 5.69
CA ALA A 109 5.27 3.40 5.30
C ALA A 109 6.00 2.42 4.38
N VAL A 110 6.34 2.87 3.16
CA VAL A 110 6.95 2.04 2.12
C VAL A 110 8.37 2.51 1.85
N GLY A 111 9.32 1.61 2.07
CA GLY A 111 10.75 1.81 1.88
C GLY A 111 11.48 2.32 3.11
N ASP A 112 12.79 2.10 3.15
CA ASP A 112 13.63 2.40 4.31
C ASP A 112 13.64 3.89 4.63
N CYS A 113 13.63 4.74 3.60
CA CYS A 113 13.54 6.19 3.78
C CYS A 113 12.25 6.63 4.50
N ALA A 114 11.13 5.93 4.29
CA ALA A 114 9.88 6.22 4.97
C ALA A 114 9.89 5.71 6.44
N ILE A 115 10.66 4.67 6.72
CA ILE A 115 10.74 4.02 8.04
C ILE A 115 11.73 4.73 8.97
N ASN A 116 12.91 5.14 8.46
CA ASN A 116 14.00 5.66 9.27
C ASN A 116 14.82 6.78 8.59
N CYS A 117 14.26 7.44 7.58
CA CYS A 117 14.91 8.44 6.73
C CYS A 117 16.00 7.89 5.78
N GLY A 118 16.44 6.64 5.94
CA GLY A 118 17.44 5.99 5.10
C GLY A 118 18.71 6.83 4.95
N GLU A 119 19.20 6.93 3.71
CA GLU A 119 20.39 7.72 3.35
C GLU A 119 20.25 9.23 3.62
N PHE A 120 19.04 9.72 3.86
CA PHE A 120 18.76 11.14 4.12
C PHE A 120 18.64 11.47 5.61
N ALA A 121 18.88 10.51 6.50
CA ALA A 121 18.83 10.74 7.95
C ALA A 121 19.76 11.89 8.38
N GLY A 122 19.22 12.83 9.16
CA GLY A 122 19.96 14.03 9.58
C GLY A 122 20.14 15.12 8.51
N GLY A 123 19.58 14.93 7.31
CA GLY A 123 19.59 15.92 6.24
C GLY A 123 18.83 17.20 6.60
N HIS A 124 19.35 18.36 6.21
CA HIS A 124 18.78 19.66 6.55
C HIS A 124 17.31 19.85 6.10
N GLY A 125 16.92 19.22 4.98
CA GLY A 125 15.58 19.30 4.40
C GLY A 125 14.62 18.22 4.88
N VAL A 126 15.08 17.29 5.72
CA VAL A 126 14.29 16.19 6.26
C VAL A 126 13.66 16.63 7.58
N GLU A 127 12.36 16.37 7.72
CA GLU A 127 11.60 16.51 8.96
C GLU A 127 11.80 15.26 9.84
N GLY A 128 11.67 14.08 9.23
CA GLY A 128 11.78 12.80 9.92
C GLY A 128 11.26 11.62 9.10
N ALA A 129 11.08 10.49 9.76
CA ALA A 129 10.40 9.33 9.20
C ALA A 129 8.89 9.59 9.15
N VAL A 130 8.14 8.74 8.45
CA VAL A 130 6.67 8.88 8.35
C VAL A 130 6.03 8.79 9.74
N ALA A 131 6.54 7.91 10.60
CA ALA A 131 6.04 7.70 11.97
C ALA A 131 6.22 8.93 12.89
N ASP A 132 7.16 9.83 12.57
CA ASP A 132 7.36 11.08 13.31
C ASP A 132 6.29 12.14 12.96
N VAL A 133 5.60 11.97 11.82
CA VAL A 133 4.67 12.96 11.27
C VAL A 133 3.21 12.51 11.35
N VAL A 134 2.94 11.23 11.08
CA VAL A 134 1.60 10.61 11.15
C VAL A 134 1.68 9.19 11.74
N PRO A 135 0.64 8.69 12.42
CA PRO A 135 0.64 7.31 12.94
C PRO A 135 0.74 6.30 11.80
N VAL A 136 1.69 5.37 11.89
CA VAL A 136 1.91 4.29 10.91
C VAL A 136 1.33 2.98 11.44
N ASP A 137 0.54 2.29 10.62
CA ASP A 137 -0.08 1.00 10.96
C ASP A 137 0.72 -0.20 10.45
N LEU A 138 1.47 -0.04 9.34
CA LEU A 138 2.30 -1.10 8.74
C LEU A 138 3.55 -0.50 8.06
N THR A 139 4.63 -1.26 8.01
CA THR A 139 5.88 -0.88 7.33
C THR A 139 6.29 -1.92 6.30
N VAL A 140 6.81 -1.47 5.16
CA VAL A 140 7.39 -2.33 4.11
C VAL A 140 8.87 -1.94 3.93
N PRO A 141 9.82 -2.68 4.54
CA PRO A 141 11.25 -2.36 4.43
C PRO A 141 11.80 -2.67 3.03
N GLY A 142 12.80 -1.90 2.60
CA GLY A 142 13.49 -2.05 1.31
C GLY A 142 13.92 -0.72 0.67
N CYS A 143 14.85 -0.77 -0.29
CA CYS A 143 15.37 0.43 -0.98
C CYS A 143 15.61 0.21 -2.50
N PRO A 144 14.55 0.20 -3.34
CA PRO A 144 13.13 0.11 -2.96
C PRO A 144 12.74 -1.33 -2.57
N PRO A 145 11.62 -1.53 -1.87
CA PRO A 145 11.08 -2.87 -1.63
C PRO A 145 10.62 -3.50 -2.95
N GLU A 146 10.88 -4.80 -3.12
CA GLU A 146 10.37 -5.60 -4.25
C GLU A 146 8.83 -5.50 -4.34
N PRO A 147 8.23 -5.51 -5.55
CA PRO A 147 6.78 -5.44 -5.71
C PRO A 147 6.03 -6.52 -4.95
N ASP A 148 6.57 -7.74 -4.87
CA ASP A 148 5.99 -8.85 -4.10
C ASP A 148 5.87 -8.52 -2.60
N ALA A 149 6.81 -7.76 -2.04
CA ALA A 149 6.75 -7.32 -0.65
C ALA A 149 5.65 -6.29 -0.43
N ILE A 150 5.44 -5.39 -1.40
CA ILE A 150 4.35 -4.42 -1.39
C ILE A 150 3.00 -5.14 -1.52
N VAL A 151 2.88 -6.10 -2.43
CA VAL A 151 1.69 -6.95 -2.57
C VAL A 151 1.42 -7.71 -1.28
N ALA A 152 2.42 -8.34 -0.66
CA ALA A 152 2.25 -9.04 0.60
C ALA A 152 1.72 -8.13 1.73
N ALA A 153 2.21 -6.89 1.79
CA ALA A 153 1.70 -5.90 2.74
C ALA A 153 0.24 -5.50 2.45
N LEU A 154 -0.10 -5.24 1.18
CA LEU A 154 -1.48 -4.95 0.77
C LEU A 154 -2.42 -6.13 1.05
N ARG A 155 -1.94 -7.37 0.83
CA ARG A 155 -2.68 -8.59 1.16
C ARG A 155 -2.94 -8.72 2.65
N ARG A 156 -1.99 -8.35 3.52
CA ARG A 156 -2.24 -8.30 4.98
C ARG A 156 -3.35 -7.32 5.32
N VAL A 157 -3.40 -6.17 4.65
CA VAL A 157 -4.46 -5.17 4.85
C VAL A 157 -5.81 -5.68 4.31
N THR A 158 -5.86 -6.27 3.11
CA THR A 158 -7.12 -6.82 2.56
C THR A 158 -7.54 -8.13 3.23
N GLY A 159 -6.62 -8.82 3.89
CA GLY A 159 -6.82 -10.16 4.40
C GLY A 159 -7.15 -11.19 3.32
N ARG A 160 -6.68 -11.01 2.08
CA ARG A 160 -6.86 -11.94 0.94
C ARG A 160 -5.50 -12.35 0.38
#